data_AF-A0A6J7ZW69-F1
#
_entry.id   AF-A0A6J7ZW69-F1
#
_cell.length_a   1.000
_cell.length_b   1.000
_cell.length_c   1.000
_cell.angle_alpha   90.00
_cell.angle_beta   90.00
_cell.angle_gamma   90.00
#
_symmetry.space_group_name_H-M   'P 1'
#
loop_
_entity.id
_entity.type
_entity.pdbx_description
1 polymer ?
#
loop_
_entity_poly.entity_id
_entity_poly.type
_entity_poly.pdbx_seq_one_letter_code
_entity_poly.pdbx_strand_id
1 'polypeptide(L)'
;MFLRNFKKQNLKSRHQEEDEGMFINDTEHCGALTVMADESGITSVPFPKLKGIFEKAATLYHSRADIVSFPGKPRASNIVSKYFITSSTDAEKPHWVTVLCTGQVTCDSNCPRWEMYKVCSHSIAAAEHCNLLEKFVKRFKTKTNSLNLNRSCKFKYALRKR
;
A
#
# COMPACT_ATOMS: atom_id res chain seq x y z
N MET A 1 2.29 -20.13 -71.31
CA MET A 1 3.54 -19.49 -70.84
C MET A 1 3.53 -19.60 -69.32
N PHE A 2 4.22 -20.56 -68.67
CA PHE A 2 5.64 -20.48 -68.25
C PHE A 2 5.93 -19.12 -67.57
N LEU A 3 6.32 -18.98 -66.29
CA LEU A 3 7.23 -19.76 -65.44
C LEU A 3 7.03 -19.46 -63.94
N ARG A 4 7.42 -20.46 -63.14
CA ARG A 4 7.77 -20.40 -61.71
C ARG A 4 8.88 -19.38 -61.45
N ASN A 5 8.91 -18.77 -60.26
CA ASN A 5 10.15 -18.25 -59.69
C ASN A 5 10.27 -18.61 -58.20
N PHE A 6 11.22 -19.51 -57.94
CA PHE A 6 11.85 -19.75 -56.65
C PHE A 6 13.02 -18.77 -56.50
N LYS A 7 13.22 -18.20 -55.31
CA LYS A 7 14.58 -18.04 -54.77
C LYS A 7 14.57 -17.91 -53.25
N LYS A 8 15.13 -18.94 -52.61
CA LYS A 8 15.65 -18.92 -51.24
C LYS A 8 16.80 -17.93 -51.17
N GLN A 9 16.89 -17.15 -50.08
CA GLN A 9 18.17 -16.82 -49.47
C GLN A 9 18.04 -16.91 -47.95
N ASN A 10 18.85 -17.81 -47.40
CA ASN A 10 19.06 -18.05 -45.99
C ASN A 10 20.47 -17.49 -45.74
N LEU A 11 20.59 -16.38 -45.00
CA LEU A 11 21.87 -15.89 -44.54
C LEU A 11 21.95 -16.09 -43.02
N LYS A 12 22.86 -16.99 -42.67
CA LYS A 12 23.32 -17.33 -41.34
C LYS A 12 24.45 -16.35 -41.00
N SER A 13 24.27 -15.52 -39.98
CA SER A 13 25.38 -14.83 -39.32
C SER A 13 25.30 -15.09 -37.82
N ARG A 14 26.23 -15.93 -37.38
CA ARG A 14 26.62 -16.16 -35.99
C ARG A 14 27.73 -15.16 -35.70
N HIS A 15 27.67 -14.41 -34.61
CA HIS A 15 28.80 -14.09 -33.74
C HIS A 15 28.25 -13.49 -32.44
N GLN A 16 28.63 -14.12 -31.34
CA GLN A 16 28.51 -13.62 -29.97
C GLN A 16 29.30 -12.33 -29.83
N GLU A 17 28.69 -11.33 -29.20
CA GLU A 17 29.41 -10.37 -28.37
C GLU A 17 28.75 -10.37 -26.99
N GLU A 18 29.63 -10.53 -26.02
CA GLU A 18 29.40 -10.57 -24.59
C GLU A 18 29.15 -9.13 -24.15
N ASP A 19 28.07 -8.87 -23.41
CA ASP A 19 28.02 -7.67 -22.57
C ASP A 19 27.34 -8.02 -21.24
N GLU A 20 28.16 -7.99 -20.20
CA GLU A 20 27.78 -8.15 -18.82
C GLU A 20 27.08 -6.87 -18.37
N GLY A 21 25.75 -6.92 -18.23
CA GLY A 21 24.99 -5.72 -17.90
C GLY A 21 23.68 -6.03 -17.17
N MET A 22 23.79 -6.13 -15.85
CA MET A 22 22.73 -5.80 -14.88
C MET A 22 21.41 -6.59 -15.03
N PHE A 23 21.32 -7.73 -14.33
CA PHE A 23 20.03 -8.25 -13.90
C PHE A 23 19.38 -7.22 -12.97
N ILE A 24 18.61 -6.30 -13.54
CA ILE A 24 17.49 -5.72 -12.83
C ILE A 24 16.59 -6.92 -12.55
N ASN A 25 16.62 -7.37 -11.29
CA ASN A 25 15.51 -8.10 -10.72
C ASN A 25 14.33 -7.11 -10.71
N ASP A 26 13.72 -6.91 -11.88
CA ASP A 26 12.33 -6.51 -12.00
C ASP A 26 11.55 -7.67 -11.37
N THR A 27 11.52 -7.62 -10.04
CA THR A 27 10.54 -8.32 -9.27
C THR A 27 9.26 -7.59 -9.64
N GLU A 28 8.66 -8.00 -10.76
CA GLU A 28 7.26 -7.83 -11.04
C GLU A 28 6.53 -8.47 -9.85
N HIS A 29 6.40 -7.70 -8.78
CA HIS A 29 5.48 -8.01 -7.70
C HIS A 29 4.11 -7.95 -8.35
N CYS A 30 3.65 -9.14 -8.71
CA CYS A 30 2.37 -9.40 -9.33
C CYS A 30 1.26 -8.98 -8.37
N GLY A 31 0.94 -7.67 -8.34
CA GLY A 31 -0.25 -7.04 -7.75
C GLY A 31 -0.65 -7.40 -6.31
N ALA A 32 0.13 -8.23 -5.62
CA ALA A 32 -0.25 -8.84 -4.36
C ALA A 32 0.25 -7.98 -3.20
N LEU A 33 -0.65 -7.75 -2.24
CA LEU A 33 -0.30 -7.14 -0.97
C LEU A 33 0.56 -8.14 -0.18
N THR A 34 1.51 -7.64 0.60
CA THR A 34 2.38 -8.45 1.46
C THR A 34 1.60 -9.31 2.47
N VAL A 35 0.39 -8.88 2.84
CA VAL A 35 -0.50 -9.62 3.75
C VAL A 35 -1.88 -9.77 3.09
N MET A 36 -2.40 -10.99 3.08
CA MET A 36 -3.74 -11.29 2.56
C MET A 36 -4.83 -11.11 3.63
N ALA A 37 -6.09 -11.03 3.19
CA ALA A 37 -7.22 -10.75 4.08
C ALA A 37 -7.40 -11.82 5.18
N ASP A 38 -7.20 -13.09 4.85
CA ASP A 38 -7.25 -14.24 5.75
C ASP A 38 -6.08 -14.28 6.74
N GLU A 39 -4.88 -13.90 6.31
CA GLU A 39 -3.67 -13.83 7.15
C GLU A 39 -3.66 -12.60 8.09
N SER A 40 -4.47 -11.61 7.75
CA SER A 40 -4.52 -10.34 8.47
C SER A 40 -4.96 -10.50 9.93
N GLY A 41 -5.78 -11.51 10.24
CA GLY A 41 -6.36 -11.68 11.58
C GLY A 41 -7.24 -10.50 12.03
N ILE A 42 -7.73 -9.69 11.10
CA ILE A 42 -8.68 -8.61 11.38
C ILE A 42 -10.07 -9.23 11.57
N THR A 43 -10.57 -9.22 12.80
CA THR A 43 -11.90 -9.77 13.14
C THR A 43 -12.97 -8.69 13.28
N SER A 44 -12.59 -7.40 13.28
CA SER A 44 -13.53 -6.27 13.42
C SER A 44 -14.43 -6.05 12.20
N VAL A 45 -14.12 -6.68 11.07
CA VAL A 45 -14.87 -6.58 9.82
C VAL A 45 -15.30 -7.99 9.41
N PRO A 46 -16.57 -8.23 9.04
CA PRO A 46 -16.99 -9.52 8.49
C PRO A 46 -16.13 -9.91 7.28
N PHE A 47 -15.66 -11.15 7.25
CA PHE A 47 -14.67 -11.62 6.27
C PHE A 47 -15.01 -11.28 4.80
N PRO A 48 -16.27 -11.42 4.30
CA PRO A 48 -16.59 -11.05 2.93
C PRO A 48 -16.32 -9.57 2.62
N LYS A 49 -16.59 -8.68 3.59
CA LYS A 49 -16.31 -7.24 3.45
C LYS A 49 -14.80 -6.97 3.55
N LEU A 50 -14.11 -7.66 4.45
CA LEU A 50 -12.66 -7.55 4.61
C LEU A 50 -11.95 -7.94 3.32
N LYS A 51 -12.33 -9.05 2.71
CA LYS A 51 -11.79 -9.51 1.41
C LYS A 51 -11.93 -8.43 0.35
N GLY A 52 -13.14 -7.87 0.18
CA GLY A 52 -13.37 -6.77 -0.77
C GLY A 52 -12.67 -5.44 -0.41
N ILE A 53 -12.21 -5.26 0.83
CA ILE A 53 -11.33 -4.14 1.20
C ILE A 53 -9.90 -4.38 0.72
N PHE A 54 -9.38 -5.59 0.91
CA PHE A 54 -8.03 -5.97 0.47
C PHE A 54 -7.91 -6.01 -1.06
N GLU A 55 -8.90 -6.58 -1.76
CA GLU A 55 -8.92 -6.60 -3.23
C GLU A 55 -8.86 -5.19 -3.81
N LYS A 56 -9.67 -4.26 -3.28
CA LYS A 56 -9.63 -2.85 -3.69
C LYS A 56 -8.29 -2.18 -3.36
N ALA A 57 -7.70 -2.51 -2.21
CA ALA A 57 -6.39 -1.97 -1.83
C ALA A 57 -5.28 -2.44 -2.78
N ALA A 58 -5.33 -3.71 -3.19
CA ALA A 58 -4.40 -4.27 -4.18
C ALA A 58 -4.51 -3.53 -5.52
N THR A 59 -5.73 -3.25 -5.99
CA THR A 59 -5.93 -2.44 -7.21
C THR A 59 -5.32 -1.04 -7.09
N LEU A 60 -5.58 -0.34 -5.98
CA LEU A 60 -5.03 1.01 -5.74
C LEU A 60 -3.50 0.99 -5.67
N TYR A 61 -2.94 -0.01 -4.99
CA TYR A 61 -1.49 -0.19 -4.88
C TYR A 61 -0.84 -0.47 -6.24
N HIS A 62 -1.49 -1.31 -7.06
CA HIS A 62 -0.99 -1.67 -8.39
C HIS A 62 -1.02 -0.49 -9.37
N SER A 63 -2.09 0.30 -9.35
CA SER A 63 -2.25 1.49 -10.20
C SER A 63 -1.11 2.51 -9.99
N ARG A 64 -0.60 2.64 -8.75
CA ARG A 64 0.42 3.60 -8.27
C ARG A 64 0.09 5.08 -8.48
N ALA A 65 -0.48 5.46 -9.63
CA ALA A 65 -1.01 6.79 -9.92
C ALA A 65 -2.13 7.21 -8.95
N ASP A 66 -2.82 6.23 -8.38
CA ASP A 66 -3.86 6.43 -7.38
C ASP A 66 -3.32 6.81 -5.99
N ILE A 67 -2.00 6.78 -5.75
CA ILE A 67 -1.38 7.12 -4.47
C ILE A 67 -0.38 8.27 -4.68
N VAL A 68 -0.79 9.48 -4.33
CA VAL A 68 0.01 10.69 -4.52
C VAL A 68 0.52 11.20 -3.18
N SER A 69 1.83 11.39 -3.03
CA SER A 69 2.40 12.00 -1.83
C SER A 69 2.03 13.48 -1.73
N PHE A 70 1.76 13.95 -0.52
CA PHE A 70 1.53 15.37 -0.27
C PHE A 70 2.79 16.19 -0.60
N PRO A 71 2.70 17.24 -1.46
CA PRO A 71 3.86 17.95 -2.01
C PRO A 71 4.58 18.88 -1.02
N GLY A 72 4.30 18.78 0.29
CA GLY A 72 4.85 19.65 1.31
C GLY A 72 5.27 18.91 2.58
N LYS A 73 5.96 19.61 3.47
CA LYS A 73 6.25 19.06 4.80
C LYS A 73 4.97 19.03 5.64
N PRO A 74 4.64 17.91 6.28
CA PRO A 74 3.53 17.87 7.22
C PRO A 74 3.73 18.93 8.32
N ARG A 75 2.66 19.65 8.68
CA ARG A 75 2.74 20.72 9.69
C ARG A 75 3.06 20.19 11.09
N ALA A 76 2.66 18.97 11.40
CA ALA A 76 2.85 18.36 12.71
C ALA A 76 4.07 17.44 12.71
N SER A 77 4.93 17.58 13.71
CA SER A 77 6.21 16.86 13.83
C SER A 77 6.06 15.34 14.00
N ASN A 78 4.87 14.87 14.39
CA ASN A 78 4.54 13.45 14.54
C ASN A 78 4.06 12.79 13.23
N ILE A 79 3.90 13.56 12.14
CA ILE A 79 3.50 13.03 10.83
C ILE A 79 4.75 12.85 9.98
N VAL A 80 4.97 11.63 9.49
CA VAL A 80 6.08 11.29 8.59
C VAL A 80 5.71 11.59 7.17
N SER A 81 4.53 11.13 6.75
CA SER A 81 4.06 11.27 5.38
C SER A 81 2.54 11.38 5.33
N LYS A 82 2.06 12.03 4.28
CA LYS A 82 0.64 12.16 3.99
C LYS A 82 0.43 11.84 2.51
N TYR A 83 -0.60 11.07 2.22
CA TYR A 83 -0.94 10.61 0.88
C TYR A 83 -2.37 11.00 0.53
N PHE A 84 -2.58 11.33 -0.74
CA PHE A 84 -3.88 11.41 -1.37
C PHE A 84 -4.12 10.10 -2.09
N ILE A 85 -5.26 9.49 -1.84
CA ILE A 85 -5.64 8.23 -2.48
C ILE A 85 -7.00 8.39 -3.12
N THR A 86 -7.10 8.05 -4.41
CA THR A 86 -8.37 8.12 -5.14
C THR A 86 -9.42 7.22 -4.49
N SER A 87 -10.66 7.69 -4.46
CA SER A 87 -11.76 6.88 -3.96
C SER A 87 -12.29 5.99 -5.07
N SER A 88 -12.51 4.71 -4.77
CA SER A 88 -13.15 3.78 -5.71
C SER A 88 -14.60 4.16 -6.07
N THR A 89 -15.23 5.06 -5.32
CA THR A 89 -16.63 5.47 -5.54
C THR A 89 -16.78 6.84 -6.19
N ASP A 90 -15.80 7.72 -6.00
CA ASP A 90 -15.86 9.10 -6.47
C ASP A 90 -14.43 9.63 -6.67
N ALA A 91 -13.96 9.62 -7.91
CA ALA A 91 -12.60 10.04 -8.25
C ALA A 91 -12.34 11.52 -7.92
N GLU A 92 -13.38 12.36 -7.88
CA GLU A 92 -13.26 13.78 -7.55
C GLU A 92 -13.09 14.02 -6.05
N LYS A 93 -13.33 13.00 -5.21
CA LYS A 93 -13.20 13.06 -3.75
C LYS A 93 -12.15 12.09 -3.25
N PRO A 94 -10.85 12.41 -3.43
CA PRO A 94 -9.78 11.60 -2.86
C PRO A 94 -9.79 11.66 -1.34
N HIS A 95 -9.30 10.58 -0.74
CA HIS A 95 -9.12 10.42 0.69
C HIS A 95 -7.69 10.73 1.12
N TRP A 96 -7.53 11.18 2.35
CA TRP A 96 -6.25 11.52 2.93
C TRP A 96 -5.80 10.43 3.87
N VAL A 97 -4.64 9.86 3.61
CA VAL A 97 -4.00 8.93 4.53
C VAL A 97 -2.78 9.57 5.17
N THR A 98 -2.72 9.51 6.48
CA THR A 98 -1.63 10.07 7.28
C THR A 98 -0.84 8.93 7.91
N VAL A 99 0.47 8.97 7.79
CA VAL A 99 1.39 8.04 8.41
C VAL A 99 2.14 8.78 9.51
N LEU A 100 2.00 8.29 10.74
CA LEU A 100 2.65 8.85 11.92
C LEU A 100 4.03 8.24 12.14
N CYS A 101 4.89 8.94 12.88
CA CYS A 101 6.22 8.46 13.27
C CYS A 101 6.20 7.16 14.08
N THR A 102 5.08 6.87 14.75
CA THR A 102 4.83 5.60 15.43
C THR A 102 4.64 4.43 14.46
N GLY A 103 4.57 4.67 13.15
CA GLY A 103 4.18 3.72 12.11
C GLY A 103 2.67 3.45 12.08
N GLN A 104 1.87 4.30 12.73
CA GLN A 104 0.41 4.23 12.65
C GLN A 104 -0.06 4.90 11.36
N VAL A 105 -0.94 4.20 10.63
CA VAL A 105 -1.59 4.70 9.41
C VAL A 105 -3.04 5.05 9.74
N THR A 106 -3.49 6.23 9.31
CA THR A 106 -4.86 6.71 9.54
C THR A 106 -5.47 7.34 8.29
N CYS A 107 -6.68 6.94 7.92
CA CYS A 107 -7.46 7.63 6.88
C CYS A 107 -8.24 8.81 7.50
N ASP A 108 -8.72 9.72 6.65
CA ASP A 108 -9.65 10.77 7.04
C ASP A 108 -11.01 10.25 7.50
N SER A 109 -11.72 11.08 8.26
CA SER A 109 -13.06 10.80 8.79
C SER A 109 -14.16 10.74 7.73
N ASN A 110 -13.90 11.26 6.52
CA ASN A 110 -14.89 11.25 5.45
C ASN A 110 -14.91 9.87 4.75
N CYS A 111 -13.95 8.98 5.03
CA CYS A 111 -13.97 7.61 4.56
C CYS A 111 -14.93 6.74 5.41
N PRO A 112 -16.08 6.27 4.86
CA PRO A 112 -17.09 5.58 5.68
C PRO A 112 -16.56 4.29 6.32
N ARG A 113 -15.74 3.53 5.58
CA ARG A 113 -15.14 2.29 6.08
C ARG A 113 -14.14 2.55 7.20
N TRP A 114 -13.36 3.63 7.09
CA TRP A 114 -12.46 4.04 8.14
C TRP A 114 -13.23 4.43 9.39
N GLU A 115 -14.32 5.18 9.24
CA GLU A 115 -15.08 5.61 10.41
C GLU A 115 -15.67 4.43 11.17
N MET A 116 -16.23 3.46 10.45
CA MET A 116 -16.84 2.27 11.04
C MET A 116 -15.84 1.29 11.64
N TYR A 117 -14.76 0.96 10.92
CA TYR A 117 -13.90 -0.18 11.26
C TYR A 117 -12.46 0.21 11.59
N LYS A 118 -12.08 1.47 11.34
CA LYS A 118 -10.70 1.97 11.36
C LYS A 118 -9.77 1.14 10.46
N VAL A 119 -10.35 0.57 9.39
CA VAL A 119 -9.70 -0.16 8.30
C VAL A 119 -10.44 0.16 7.01
N CYS A 120 -9.71 0.60 5.99
CA CYS A 120 -10.25 0.84 4.65
C CYS A 120 -9.19 0.51 3.59
N SER A 121 -9.62 0.43 2.33
CA SER A 121 -8.73 0.14 1.20
C SER A 121 -7.62 1.18 1.06
N HIS A 122 -7.93 2.46 1.28
CA HIS A 122 -6.94 3.55 1.25
C HIS A 122 -5.85 3.34 2.31
N SER A 123 -6.23 3.04 3.55
CA SER A 123 -5.26 2.82 4.64
C SER A 123 -4.36 1.62 4.39
N ILE A 124 -4.87 0.55 3.78
CA ILE A 124 -4.07 -0.65 3.44
C ILE A 124 -3.12 -0.33 2.28
N ALA A 125 -3.61 0.30 1.22
CA ALA A 125 -2.80 0.66 0.06
C ALA A 125 -1.64 1.60 0.44
N ALA A 126 -1.91 2.62 1.29
CA ALA A 126 -0.85 3.49 1.80
C ALA A 126 0.11 2.77 2.76
N ALA A 127 -0.40 1.87 3.60
CA ALA A 127 0.45 1.07 4.48
C ALA A 127 1.39 0.19 3.68
N GLU A 128 0.90 -0.46 2.61
CA GLU A 128 1.71 -1.25 1.69
C GLU A 128 2.74 -0.41 0.98
N HIS A 129 2.33 0.74 0.42
CA HIS A 129 3.25 1.70 -0.21
C HIS A 129 4.38 2.16 0.73
N CYS A 130 4.17 2.14 2.04
CA CYS A 130 5.17 2.51 3.03
C CYS A 130 5.92 1.31 3.65
N ASN A 131 5.66 0.07 3.20
CA ASN A 131 6.15 -1.16 3.83
C ASN A 131 5.77 -1.27 5.33
N LEU A 132 4.58 -0.78 5.68
CA LEU A 132 4.03 -0.77 7.04
C LEU A 132 2.81 -1.69 7.20
N LEU A 133 2.43 -2.45 6.18
CA LEU A 133 1.20 -3.26 6.21
C LEU A 133 1.19 -4.28 7.36
N GLU A 134 2.27 -5.03 7.56
CA GLU A 134 2.37 -5.99 8.67
C GLU A 134 2.18 -5.32 10.03
N LYS A 135 2.84 -4.19 10.24
CA LYS A 135 2.76 -3.41 11.48
C LYS A 135 1.35 -2.86 11.69
N PHE A 136 0.70 -2.40 10.61
CA PHE A 136 -0.67 -1.92 10.64
C PHE A 136 -1.64 -3.04 11.05
N VAL A 137 -1.55 -4.20 10.40
CA VAL A 137 -2.38 -5.38 10.63
C VAL A 137 -2.18 -5.94 12.05
N LYS A 138 -0.95 -5.99 12.55
CA LYS A 138 -0.62 -6.48 13.91
C LYS A 138 -1.40 -5.77 15.02
N ARG A 139 -1.78 -4.49 14.82
CA ARG A 139 -2.57 -3.73 15.80
C ARG A 139 -3.98 -4.29 16.02
N PHE A 140 -4.54 -4.96 15.01
CA PHE A 140 -5.86 -5.58 15.11
C PHE A 140 -5.79 -6.89 15.90
N LYS A 141 -4.73 -7.67 15.72
CA LYS A 141 -4.44 -8.88 16.53
C LYS A 141 -4.24 -8.55 18.01
N THR A 142 -3.65 -7.39 18.33
CA THR A 142 -3.42 -6.99 19.73
C THR A 142 -4.69 -6.49 20.43
N LYS A 143 -5.64 -5.89 19.69
CA LYS A 143 -6.89 -5.37 20.27
C LYS A 143 -7.83 -6.49 20.74
N THR A 144 -7.80 -7.64 20.11
CA THR A 144 -8.60 -8.81 20.52
C THR A 144 -8.06 -9.46 21.79
N ASN A 145 -6.75 -9.36 22.05
CA ASN A 145 -6.11 -9.91 23.26
C ASN A 145 -6.08 -8.93 24.44
N SER A 146 -6.42 -7.66 24.22
CA SER A 146 -6.45 -6.64 25.28
C SER A 146 -7.88 -6.38 25.77
N LEU A 147 -8.56 -7.39 26.31
CA LEU A 147 -9.57 -7.15 27.33
C LEU A 147 -8.82 -7.03 28.67
N ASN A 148 -8.90 -5.84 29.25
CA ASN A 148 -8.16 -5.29 30.41
C ASN A 148 -6.77 -4.73 30.12
N LEU A 149 -6.69 -3.40 30.02
CA LEU A 149 -5.90 -2.57 30.95
C LEU A 149 -6.24 -1.10 30.72
N ASN A 150 -6.78 -0.47 31.77
CA ASN A 150 -6.75 0.97 32.01
C ASN A 150 -5.33 1.49 31.70
N ARG A 151 -5.14 2.18 30.58
CA ARG A 151 -3.92 2.96 30.32
C ARG A 151 -4.31 4.38 29.99
N SER A 152 -4.46 5.16 31.04
CA SER A 152 -4.39 6.62 30.98
C SER A 152 -3.00 7.02 30.47
N CYS A 153 -2.94 7.72 29.34
CA CYS A 153 -1.74 8.37 28.86
C CYS A 153 -1.35 9.50 29.83
N LYS A 154 -0.46 9.23 30.80
CA LYS A 154 0.24 10.29 31.53
C LYS A 154 1.47 10.71 30.72
N PHE A 155 1.32 11.73 29.89
CA PHE A 155 2.45 12.49 29.36
C PHE A 155 3.05 13.33 30.51
N LYS A 156 4.25 12.98 30.99
CA LYS A 156 5.06 13.86 31.83
C LYS A 156 5.98 14.67 30.92
N TYR A 157 5.68 15.95 30.74
CA TYR A 157 6.65 16.90 30.18
C TYR A 157 7.69 17.23 31.26
N ALA A 158 8.95 16.89 31.00
CA ALA A 158 10.08 17.40 31.77
C ALA A 158 10.41 18.81 31.27
N LEU A 159 9.93 19.83 31.98
CA LEU A 159 10.40 21.21 31.82
C LEU A 159 11.78 21.31 32.48
N ARG A 160 12.82 21.46 31.67
CA ARG A 160 14.17 21.85 32.12
C ARG A 160 14.37 23.29 31.68
N LYS A 161 14.14 24.26 32.58
CA LYS A 161 14.58 25.64 32.40
C LYS A 161 15.99 25.78 32.97
N ARG A 162 16.88 26.41 32.19
CA ARG A 162 18.13 27.00 32.67
C ARG A 162 17.82 28.32 33.36
#